data_AF-A0A9Q3D5G4-F1
#
_entry.id   AF-A0A9Q3D5G4-F1
#
_cell.length_a   1.000
_cell.length_b   1.000
_cell.length_c   1.000
_cell.angle_alpha   90.00
_cell.angle_beta   90.00
_cell.angle_gamma   90.00
#
_symmetry.space_group_name_H-M   'P 1'
#
loop_
_entity.id
_entity.type
_entity.pdbx_description
1 polymer ?
#
loop_
_entity_poly.entity_id
_entity_poly.type
_entity_poly.pdbx_seq_one_letter_code
_entity_poly.pdbx_strand_id
1 'polypeptide(L)'
;MANLQAASLSESSRLPAFKTPSMNPPECFDGTQPFKVRSFIRSWKLTFHNDPANFSQERKKVLCATLFLIGRAAKWIEPYLSNITNQDPSYLLNSWKLFESELFTLFGHPNKVRKAEADLDSLRMKEAGHVSLYIADFRSLVSRIGIGVKEISFITSGEGWPPILQILILFKN
;
A
#
# COMPACT_ATOMS: atom_id res chain seq x y z
N MET A 1 13.39 23.85 -57.20
CA MET A 1 14.15 24.62 -56.19
C MET A 1 13.21 24.93 -55.02
N ALA A 2 13.71 25.26 -53.83
CA ALA A 2 12.94 25.18 -52.58
C ALA A 2 13.05 26.44 -51.68
N ASN A 3 11.99 26.68 -50.90
CA ASN A 3 11.90 27.27 -49.53
C ASN A 3 10.43 27.64 -49.24
N LEU A 4 9.81 27.48 -48.07
CA LEU A 4 10.12 27.91 -46.67
C LEU A 4 10.03 29.45 -46.51
N GLN A 5 9.44 30.03 -45.45
CA GLN A 5 8.85 29.48 -44.19
C GLN A 5 7.28 29.45 -44.29
N ALA A 6 6.33 29.76 -43.37
CA ALA A 6 6.15 30.09 -41.93
C ALA A 6 4.62 30.06 -41.59
N ALA A 7 4.08 30.17 -40.36
CA ALA A 7 4.47 29.73 -39.01
C ALA A 7 3.37 30.12 -37.95
N SER A 8 2.81 29.15 -37.22
CA SER A 8 2.16 29.23 -35.87
C SER A 8 1.55 27.84 -35.58
N LEU A 9 1.75 27.17 -34.44
CA LEU A 9 1.42 27.48 -33.03
C LEU A 9 -0.09 27.57 -32.77
N SER A 10 -0.68 26.88 -31.79
CA SER A 10 -0.19 25.76 -30.95
C SER A 10 -1.31 25.19 -30.09
N GLU A 11 -1.39 23.87 -29.92
CA GLU A 11 -2.09 23.24 -28.78
C GLU A 11 -1.61 21.78 -28.64
N SER A 12 -1.19 21.20 -27.52
CA SER A 12 -0.63 21.59 -26.24
C SER A 12 -0.41 20.26 -25.49
N SER A 13 0.68 20.13 -24.73
CA SER A 13 0.95 19.00 -23.81
C SER A 13 0.53 17.57 -24.23
N ARG A 14 1.22 16.97 -25.21
CA ARG A 14 1.51 15.51 -25.14
C ARG A 14 2.86 15.33 -24.45
N LEU A 15 2.86 15.27 -23.11
CA LEU A 15 4.08 14.93 -22.36
C LEU A 15 4.39 13.42 -22.54
N PRO A 16 5.57 13.04 -23.07
CA PRO A 16 6.02 11.65 -23.07
C PRO A 16 6.62 11.29 -21.71
N ALA A 17 5.78 11.18 -20.68
CA ALA A 17 6.19 10.93 -19.30
C ALA A 17 5.32 9.85 -18.64
N PHE A 18 5.84 8.87 -17.90
CA PHE A 18 7.24 8.57 -17.59
C PHE A 18 7.45 7.05 -17.78
N LYS A 19 8.48 6.64 -18.52
CA LYS A 19 8.94 5.25 -18.55
C LYS A 19 10.36 5.22 -18.01
N THR A 20 10.50 4.96 -16.70
CA THR A 20 11.83 4.84 -16.07
C THR A 20 12.66 3.78 -16.80
N PRO A 21 13.94 4.06 -17.12
CA PRO A 21 14.83 3.06 -17.71
C PRO A 21 14.94 1.84 -16.80
N SER A 22 14.54 0.67 -17.30
CA SER A 22 14.63 -0.62 -16.62
C SER A 22 14.20 -0.61 -15.14
N MET A 23 12.91 -0.40 -14.87
CA MET A 23 12.33 -1.01 -13.66
C MET A 23 12.59 -2.51 -13.72
N ASN A 24 13.38 -3.04 -12.78
CA ASN A 24 13.58 -4.47 -12.64
C ASN A 24 12.21 -5.17 -12.48
N PRO A 25 11.99 -6.33 -13.11
CA PRO A 25 10.75 -7.07 -12.93
C PRO A 25 10.55 -7.41 -11.43
N PRO A 26 9.29 -7.45 -10.92
CA PRO A 26 9.02 -7.86 -9.56
C PRO A 26 9.66 -9.21 -9.24
N GLU A 27 10.33 -9.33 -8.09
CA GLU A 27 10.87 -10.60 -7.61
C GLU A 27 9.73 -11.56 -7.29
N CYS A 28 9.84 -12.84 -7.67
CA CYS A 28 8.86 -13.84 -7.29
C CYS A 28 8.81 -14.03 -5.77
N PHE A 29 7.62 -14.22 -5.21
CA PHE A 29 7.42 -14.40 -3.77
C PHE A 29 6.94 -15.81 -3.43
N ASP A 30 7.70 -16.49 -2.57
CA ASP A 30 7.51 -17.91 -2.24
C ASP A 30 6.70 -18.18 -0.97
N GLY A 31 6.44 -17.14 -0.17
CA GLY A 31 5.80 -17.26 1.14
C GLY A 31 6.66 -17.88 2.25
N THR A 32 8.00 -17.92 2.12
CA THR A 32 8.89 -18.42 3.17
C THR A 32 9.53 -17.32 4.02
N GLN A 33 9.85 -16.16 3.42
CA GLN A 33 10.56 -15.06 4.09
C GLN A 33 9.61 -13.87 4.39
N PRO A 34 9.09 -13.71 5.63
CA PRO A 34 7.99 -12.77 5.90
C PRO A 34 8.39 -11.28 5.89
N PHE A 35 9.67 -10.97 5.68
CA PHE A 35 10.14 -9.61 5.39
C PHE A 35 10.05 -9.26 3.90
N LYS A 36 10.09 -10.25 2.99
CA LYS A 36 10.01 -10.02 1.53
C LYS A 36 8.62 -9.60 1.06
N VAL A 37 7.54 -9.95 1.78
CA VAL A 37 6.16 -9.60 1.38
C VAL A 37 5.97 -8.08 1.19
N ARG A 38 6.61 -7.25 2.04
CA ARG A 38 6.57 -5.78 1.89
C ARG A 38 7.30 -5.30 0.64
N SER A 39 8.42 -5.95 0.27
CA SER A 39 9.16 -5.65 -0.96
C SER A 39 8.34 -6.04 -2.20
N PHE A 40 7.73 -7.22 -2.21
CA PHE A 40 6.85 -7.70 -3.27
C PHE A 40 5.68 -6.72 -3.52
N ILE A 41 4.93 -6.39 -2.46
CA ILE A 41 3.81 -5.43 -2.51
C ILE A 41 4.29 -4.05 -3.01
N ARG A 42 5.45 -3.57 -2.54
CA ARG A 42 6.03 -2.28 -2.96
C ARG A 42 6.40 -2.27 -4.44
N SER A 43 7.02 -3.33 -4.96
CA SER A 43 7.37 -3.44 -6.38
C SER A 43 6.13 -3.37 -7.27
N TRP A 44 5.08 -4.12 -6.93
CA TRP A 44 3.82 -4.09 -7.66
C TRP A 44 3.13 -2.72 -7.64
N LYS A 45 3.07 -2.08 -6.47
CA LYS A 45 2.54 -0.70 -6.36
C LYS A 45 3.29 0.29 -7.26
N LEU A 46 4.61 0.19 -7.35
CA LEU A 46 5.42 1.03 -8.23
C LEU A 46 5.14 0.73 -9.71
N THR A 47 5.03 -0.55 -10.09
CA THR A 47 4.69 -0.99 -11.45
C THR A 47 3.33 -0.45 -11.91
N PHE A 48 2.31 -0.56 -11.05
CA PHE A 48 0.96 -0.04 -11.38
C PHE A 48 0.91 1.49 -11.48
N HIS A 49 1.75 2.19 -10.71
CA HIS A 49 1.84 3.65 -10.76
C HIS A 49 2.63 4.15 -11.97
N ASN A 50 3.62 3.37 -12.45
CA ASN A 50 4.41 3.68 -13.65
C ASN A 50 3.67 3.35 -14.97
N ASP A 51 2.71 2.42 -14.98
CA ASP A 51 1.85 2.16 -16.15
C ASP A 51 0.35 2.10 -15.79
N PRO A 52 -0.27 3.25 -15.45
CA PRO A 52 -1.68 3.32 -15.09
C PRO A 52 -2.63 3.00 -16.25
N ALA A 53 -2.16 3.12 -17.50
CA ALA A 53 -2.94 2.77 -18.68
C ALA A 53 -3.14 1.25 -18.76
N ASN A 54 -2.07 0.46 -18.60
CA ASN A 54 -2.19 -1.00 -18.52
C ASN A 54 -2.85 -1.47 -17.23
N PHE A 55 -2.64 -0.80 -16.10
CA PHE A 55 -3.14 -1.22 -14.78
C PHE A 55 -4.36 -0.41 -14.31
N SER A 56 -5.26 -0.10 -15.24
CA SER A 56 -6.54 0.58 -14.98
C SER A 56 -7.57 -0.30 -14.24
N GLN A 57 -7.51 -1.63 -14.40
CA GLN A 57 -8.44 -2.58 -13.75
C GLN A 57 -7.81 -3.27 -12.53
N GLU A 58 -8.50 -3.24 -11.38
CA GLU A 58 -8.07 -3.92 -10.14
C GLU A 58 -7.79 -5.41 -10.35
N ARG A 59 -8.71 -6.13 -11.03
CA ARG A 59 -8.55 -7.56 -11.34
C ARG A 59 -7.27 -7.86 -12.12
N LYS A 60 -6.87 -6.97 -13.05
CA LYS A 60 -5.62 -7.12 -13.82
C LYS A 60 -4.38 -6.92 -12.92
N LYS A 61 -4.43 -6.02 -11.94
CA LYS A 61 -3.35 -5.84 -10.94
C LYS A 61 -3.13 -7.12 -10.14
N VAL A 62 -4.21 -7.69 -9.59
CA VAL A 62 -4.13 -8.90 -8.77
C VAL A 62 -3.67 -10.09 -9.61
N LEU A 63 -4.28 -10.35 -10.76
CA LEU A 63 -3.88 -11.47 -11.63
C LEU A 63 -2.40 -11.36 -12.08
N CYS A 64 -1.90 -10.18 -12.42
CA CYS A 64 -0.48 -9.99 -12.75
C CYS A 64 0.44 -10.26 -11.55
N ALA A 65 0.06 -9.88 -10.33
CA ALA A 65 0.84 -10.21 -9.13
C ALA A 65 0.79 -11.70 -8.78
N THR A 66 -0.37 -12.35 -8.96
CA THR A 66 -0.54 -13.80 -8.76
C THR A 66 0.42 -14.64 -9.60
N LEU A 67 0.73 -14.23 -10.84
CA LEU A 67 1.72 -14.92 -11.70
C LEU A 67 3.14 -14.95 -11.12
N PHE A 68 3.45 -14.11 -10.13
CA PHE A 68 4.75 -14.03 -9.46
C PHE A 68 4.70 -14.61 -8.04
N LEU A 69 3.59 -15.24 -7.64
CA LEU A 69 3.53 -16.07 -6.45
C LEU A 69 4.00 -17.49 -6.78
N ILE A 70 4.92 -18.02 -5.98
CA ILE A 70 5.47 -19.38 -6.10
C ILE A 70 5.39 -20.10 -4.75
N GLY A 71 5.81 -21.38 -4.70
CA GLY A 71 5.99 -22.11 -3.44
C GLY A 71 4.73 -22.15 -2.56
N ARG A 72 4.83 -21.63 -1.33
CA ARG A 72 3.71 -21.57 -0.37
C ARG A 72 2.69 -20.50 -0.74
N ALA A 73 3.12 -19.37 -1.33
CA ALA A 73 2.21 -18.31 -1.75
C ALA A 73 1.32 -18.73 -2.94
N ALA A 74 1.86 -19.51 -3.87
CA ALA A 74 1.08 -20.13 -4.94
C ALA A 74 -0.01 -21.08 -4.41
N LYS A 75 0.31 -21.92 -3.42
CA LYS A 75 -0.66 -22.83 -2.78
C LYS A 75 -1.77 -22.11 -2.00
N TRP A 76 -1.51 -20.89 -1.51
CA TRP A 76 -2.54 -20.09 -0.86
C TRP A 76 -3.56 -19.51 -1.86
N ILE A 77 -3.10 -19.01 -3.02
CA ILE A 77 -3.99 -18.34 -3.99
C ILE A 77 -4.76 -19.34 -4.87
N GLU A 78 -4.34 -20.59 -4.92
CA GLU A 78 -4.91 -21.68 -5.72
C GLU A 78 -6.45 -21.86 -5.60
N PRO A 79 -7.09 -21.86 -4.40
CA PRO A 79 -8.54 -21.99 -4.28
C PRO A 79 -9.32 -20.81 -4.89
N TYR A 80 -8.73 -19.61 -4.86
CA TYR A 80 -9.35 -18.42 -5.45
C TYR A 80 -9.26 -18.45 -6.98
N LEU A 81 -8.25 -19.11 -7.55
CA LEU A 81 -8.13 -19.37 -8.99
C LEU A 81 -9.14 -20.41 -9.49
N SER A 82 -9.61 -21.33 -8.63
CA SER A 82 -10.66 -22.30 -9.00
C SER A 82 -11.98 -21.63 -9.41
N ASN A 83 -12.29 -20.44 -8.88
CA ASN A 83 -13.42 -19.60 -9.29
C ASN A 83 -12.93 -18.25 -9.86
N ILE A 84 -11.96 -18.30 -10.78
CA ILE A 84 -11.37 -17.10 -11.43
C ILE A 84 -12.41 -16.24 -12.16
N THR A 85 -13.54 -16.80 -12.58
CA THR A 85 -14.63 -16.10 -13.30
C THR A 85 -15.53 -15.26 -12.40
N ASN A 86 -15.42 -15.36 -11.07
CA ASN A 86 -16.21 -14.56 -10.13
C ASN A 86 -16.02 -13.05 -10.37
N GLN A 87 -17.13 -12.31 -10.42
CA GLN A 87 -17.18 -10.87 -10.69
C GLN A 87 -17.50 -10.03 -9.44
N ASP A 88 -17.74 -10.65 -8.29
CA ASP A 88 -18.00 -9.96 -7.02
C ASP A 88 -16.83 -9.01 -6.66
N PRO A 89 -17.07 -7.70 -6.44
CA PRO A 89 -16.03 -6.74 -6.06
C PRO A 89 -15.33 -7.03 -4.72
N SER A 90 -15.96 -7.81 -3.84
CA SER A 90 -15.39 -8.30 -2.59
C SER A 90 -14.54 -9.57 -2.76
N TYR A 91 -14.52 -10.18 -3.95
CA TYR A 91 -13.68 -11.34 -4.22
C TYR A 91 -12.21 -10.96 -4.31
N LEU A 92 -11.33 -11.79 -3.73
CA LEU A 92 -9.90 -11.50 -3.60
C LEU A 92 -9.22 -11.12 -4.91
N LEU A 93 -9.56 -11.81 -6.01
CA LEU A 93 -8.96 -11.58 -7.33
C LEU A 93 -9.44 -10.27 -7.99
N ASN A 94 -10.47 -9.60 -7.46
CA ASN A 94 -11.07 -8.41 -8.05
C ASN A 94 -10.68 -7.10 -7.34
N SER A 95 -9.94 -7.16 -6.22
CA SER A 95 -9.60 -6.00 -5.39
C SER A 95 -8.15 -6.05 -4.92
N TRP A 96 -7.33 -5.09 -5.34
CA TRP A 96 -5.93 -5.02 -4.89
C TRP A 96 -5.83 -4.82 -3.37
N LYS A 97 -6.76 -4.05 -2.78
CA LYS A 97 -6.79 -3.79 -1.33
C LYS A 97 -6.95 -5.10 -0.55
N LEU A 98 -7.84 -5.99 -0.98
CA LEU A 98 -8.07 -7.27 -0.30
C LEU A 98 -6.89 -8.22 -0.50
N PHE A 99 -6.40 -8.34 -1.73
CA PHE A 99 -5.21 -9.14 -2.04
C PHE A 99 -3.98 -8.74 -1.22
N GLU A 100 -3.71 -7.44 -1.13
CA GLU A 100 -2.62 -6.91 -0.30
C GLU A 100 -2.82 -7.22 1.18
N SER A 101 -4.04 -7.07 1.69
CA SER A 101 -4.39 -7.29 3.10
C SER A 101 -4.24 -8.76 3.51
N GLU A 102 -4.78 -9.69 2.74
CA GLU A 102 -4.66 -11.13 3.05
C GLU A 102 -3.22 -11.63 2.87
N LEU A 103 -2.55 -11.25 1.78
CA LEU A 103 -1.14 -11.61 1.55
C LEU A 103 -0.25 -11.08 2.69
N PHE A 104 -0.46 -9.85 3.15
CA PHE A 104 0.29 -9.29 4.27
C PHE A 104 -0.07 -9.94 5.62
N THR A 105 -1.34 -10.33 5.82
CA THR A 105 -1.79 -11.01 7.06
C THR A 105 -1.20 -12.41 7.18
N LEU A 106 -1.19 -13.18 6.09
CA LEU A 106 -0.74 -14.57 6.08
C LEU A 106 0.79 -14.72 5.96
N PHE A 107 1.45 -13.79 5.26
CA PHE A 107 2.89 -13.87 4.98
C PHE A 107 3.70 -12.69 5.52
N GLY A 108 3.11 -11.81 6.33
CA GLY A 108 3.84 -10.83 7.14
C GLY A 108 4.45 -11.46 8.39
N HIS A 109 5.34 -10.74 9.08
CA HIS A 109 5.81 -11.15 10.41
C HIS A 109 4.76 -10.77 11.48
N PRO A 110 4.12 -11.73 12.17
CA PRO A 110 3.19 -11.41 13.27
C PRO A 110 3.89 -10.61 14.37
N ASN A 111 5.15 -10.96 14.66
CA ASN A 111 5.98 -10.30 15.66
C ASN A 111 6.38 -8.85 15.28
N LYS A 112 6.25 -8.42 14.02
CA LYS A 112 6.46 -7.01 13.63
C LYS A 112 5.18 -6.17 13.71
N VAL A 113 4.01 -6.79 13.56
CA VAL A 113 2.71 -6.15 13.86
C VAL A 113 2.56 -6.04 15.37
N ARG A 114 2.67 -7.16 16.11
CA ARG A 114 2.62 -7.18 17.58
C ARG A 114 3.68 -6.30 18.26
N LYS A 115 4.88 -6.19 17.69
CA LYS A 115 5.86 -5.20 18.18
C LYS A 115 5.43 -3.77 17.84
N ALA A 116 4.92 -3.47 16.65
CA ALA A 116 4.45 -2.13 16.33
C ALA A 116 3.23 -1.71 17.18
N GLU A 117 2.38 -2.66 17.57
CA GLU A 117 1.30 -2.49 18.56
C GLU A 117 1.88 -2.18 19.95
N ALA A 118 2.79 -3.00 20.49
CA ALA A 118 3.41 -2.75 21.79
C ALA A 118 4.29 -1.46 21.82
N ASP A 119 5.00 -1.15 20.74
CA ASP A 119 5.75 0.09 20.56
C ASP A 119 4.79 1.31 20.50
N LEU A 120 3.54 1.13 20.06
CA LEU A 120 2.49 2.16 19.99
C LEU A 120 1.76 2.33 21.33
N ASP A 121 1.41 1.23 22.00
CA ASP A 121 0.83 1.22 23.35
C ASP A 121 1.76 1.88 24.37
N SER A 122 3.08 1.79 24.16
CA SER A 122 4.11 2.45 24.96
C SER A 122 4.57 3.81 24.41
N LEU A 123 4.10 4.24 23.23
CA LEU A 123 4.48 5.53 22.64
C LEU A 123 3.93 6.70 23.48
N ARG A 124 4.81 7.49 24.06
CA ARG A 124 4.47 8.72 24.80
C ARG A 124 5.29 9.88 24.26
N MET A 125 4.67 11.06 24.17
CA MET A 125 5.44 12.29 23.96
C MET A 125 6.28 12.55 25.21
N LYS A 126 7.59 12.75 25.03
CA LYS A 126 8.49 13.10 26.15
C LYS A 126 8.24 14.55 26.56
N GLU A 127 8.50 14.86 27.82
CA GLU A 127 8.26 16.17 28.44
C GLU A 127 8.99 17.33 27.74
N ALA A 128 10.19 17.06 27.19
CA ALA A 128 10.94 17.97 26.32
C ALA A 128 10.95 17.54 24.83
N GLY A 129 9.97 16.73 24.40
CA GLY A 129 9.90 16.15 23.06
C GLY A 129 9.09 17.01 22.08
N HIS A 130 9.65 17.28 20.90
CA HIS A 130 8.89 17.97 19.84
C HIS A 130 7.70 17.13 19.35
N VAL A 131 6.52 17.74 19.31
CA VAL A 131 5.26 17.14 18.83
C VAL A 131 5.40 16.50 17.44
N SER A 132 6.21 17.11 16.56
CA SER A 132 6.51 16.61 15.22
C SER A 132 7.19 15.24 15.20
N LEU A 133 8.05 14.93 16.18
CA LEU A 133 8.70 13.64 16.32
C LEU A 133 7.70 12.57 16.76
N TYR A 134 6.87 12.87 17.78
CA TYR A 134 5.80 11.99 18.22
C TYR A 134 4.81 11.66 17.07
N ILE A 135 4.42 12.66 16.28
CA ILE A 135 3.56 12.48 15.09
C ILE A 135 4.26 11.62 14.02
N ALA A 136 5.57 11.77 13.81
CA ALA A 136 6.32 10.96 12.86
C ALA A 136 6.41 9.50 13.31
N ASP A 137 6.73 9.24 14.58
CA ASP A 137 6.81 7.90 15.16
C ASP A 137 5.44 7.20 15.18
N PHE A 138 4.39 7.90 15.61
CA PHE A 138 3.01 7.41 15.57
C PHE A 138 2.61 6.96 14.15
N ARG A 139 2.84 7.81 13.14
CA ARG A 139 2.53 7.48 11.73
C ARG A 139 3.40 6.35 11.20
N SER A 140 4.65 6.25 11.65
CA SER A 140 5.57 5.14 11.34
C SER A 140 5.07 3.81 11.91
N LEU A 141 4.55 3.80 13.14
CA LEU A 141 4.03 2.61 13.81
C LEU A 141 2.68 2.16 13.23
N VAL A 142 1.71 3.06 13.06
CA VAL A 142 0.40 2.70 12.47
C VAL A 142 0.56 2.18 11.03
N SER A 143 1.48 2.74 10.25
CA SER A 143 1.87 2.25 8.91
C SER A 143 2.56 0.86 8.93
N ARG A 144 3.13 0.44 10.06
CA ARG A 144 3.64 -0.94 10.24
C ARG A 144 2.51 -1.92 10.56
N ILE A 145 1.49 -1.50 11.30
CA ILE A 145 0.33 -2.32 11.67
C ILE A 145 -0.56 -2.56 10.44
N GLY A 146 -0.75 -1.53 9.59
CA GLY A 146 -1.50 -1.63 8.34
C GLY A 146 -2.89 -0.98 8.36
N ILE A 147 -3.28 -0.37 9.49
CA ILE A 147 -4.50 0.44 9.61
C ILE A 147 -4.44 1.60 8.60
N GLY A 148 -5.51 1.80 7.84
CA GLY A 148 -5.56 2.79 6.79
C GLY A 148 -5.55 4.21 7.33
N VAL A 149 -4.88 5.14 6.64
CA VAL A 149 -4.84 6.57 7.03
C VAL A 149 -6.23 7.23 7.10
N LYS A 150 -7.25 6.63 6.46
CA LYS A 150 -8.67 7.02 6.56
C LYS A 150 -9.34 6.54 7.85
N GLU A 151 -8.91 5.41 8.43
CA GLU A 151 -9.43 4.94 9.72
C GLU A 151 -8.88 5.80 10.87
N ILE A 152 -7.64 6.29 10.75
CA ILE A 152 -7.07 7.29 11.69
C ILE A 152 -7.93 8.57 11.73
N SER A 153 -8.48 9.01 10.59
CA SER A 153 -9.38 10.19 10.55
C SER A 153 -10.75 9.91 11.17
N PHE A 154 -11.27 8.68 11.07
CA PHE A 154 -12.49 8.27 11.79
C PHE A 154 -12.26 8.17 13.30
N ILE A 155 -11.15 7.58 13.74
CA ILE A 155 -10.77 7.52 15.16
C ILE A 155 -10.63 8.92 15.76
N THR A 156 -10.23 9.92 14.98
CA THR A 156 -10.13 11.33 15.42
C THR A 156 -11.43 12.13 15.33
N SER A 157 -12.56 11.53 14.91
CA SER A 157 -13.84 12.22 14.72
C SER A 157 -15.08 11.50 15.26
N GLY A 158 -14.94 10.30 15.82
CA GLY A 158 -16.05 9.56 16.45
C GLY A 158 -16.21 9.86 17.94
N GLU A 159 -17.44 10.14 18.40
CA GLU A 159 -17.77 10.24 19.83
C GLU A 159 -17.79 8.84 20.47
N GLY A 160 -16.72 8.50 21.21
CA GLY A 160 -16.59 7.19 21.85
C GLY A 160 -15.16 6.84 22.26
N TRP A 161 -14.44 7.81 22.86
CA TRP A 161 -12.99 7.73 23.04
C TRP A 161 -12.54 6.73 24.13
N PRO A 162 -11.64 5.79 23.82
CA PRO A 162 -10.94 4.99 24.83
C PRO A 162 -10.14 5.88 25.82
N PRO A 163 -9.98 5.49 27.10
CA PRO A 163 -9.36 6.33 28.13
C PRO A 163 -7.96 6.87 27.80
N ILE A 164 -7.16 6.11 27.05
CA ILE A 164 -5.80 6.50 26.62
C ILE A 164 -5.78 7.81 25.83
N LEU A 165 -6.86 8.13 25.10
CA LEU A 165 -6.93 9.32 24.24
C LEU A 165 -7.56 10.54 24.94
N GLN A 166 -8.20 10.37 26.11
CA GLN A 166 -8.68 11.48 26.94
C GLN A 166 -7.51 12.34 27.46
N ILE A 167 -6.32 11.74 27.64
CA ILE A 167 -5.10 12.41 28.10
C ILE A 167 -4.67 13.56 27.17
N LEU A 168 -4.99 13.50 25.87
CA LEU A 168 -4.69 14.57 24.91
C LEU A 168 -5.59 15.81 25.03
N ILE A 169 -6.71 15.72 25.75
CA ILE A 169 -7.63 16.86 25.98
C ILE A 169 -7.15 17.71 27.17
N LEU A 170 -6.40 17.14 28.11
CA LEU A 170 -5.93 17.83 29.33
C LEU A 170 -4.85 18.88 29.09
N PHE A 171 -4.30 19.00 27.88
CA PHE A 171 -3.33 20.02 27.47
C PHE A 171 -3.97 21.16 26.64
N LYS A 172 -5.23 21.50 26.93
CA LYS A 172 -5.91 22.66 26.31
C LYS A 172 -6.68 23.53 27.32
N ASN A 173 -5.95 24.04 28.31
CA ASN A 173 -6.21 25.26 29.07
C ASN A 173 -4.89 26.02 29.22
#